data_AF-A0A673BP83-F1
#
_entry.id   AF-A0A673BP83-F1
#
_cell.length_a   1.000
_cell.length_b   1.000
_cell.length_c   1.000
_cell.angle_alpha   90.00
_cell.angle_beta   90.00
_cell.angle_gamma   90.00
#
_symmetry.space_group_name_H-M   'P 1'
#
loop_
_entity.id
_entity.type
_entity.pdbx_description
1 polymer ?
#
loop_
_entity_poly.entity_id
_entity_poly.type
_entity_poly.pdbx_seq_one_letter_code
_entity_poly.pdbx_strand_id
1 'polypeptide(L)'
;MDFNVKKLASGAGVFFTRAVQFTEEKLGQAEKTELDAHFENLMSRADCTKNWTEKIYRQTEVLLQPNPSARIEEFLYEKLDRKAPSRITNAELLGQYMQDAAVEFGAGGPYGCTLIKVGECERRLGAAEREFLQTSAISFLTPLRNFLEGDWRTISKERRLLENLRLDLDACKTRLKKAKVAEAKAAVSAEHELRVAQTEFDRQAEVTRLLLEGISSTHVNHLRCLNEFVEAQAAYYKQCHLHMQDLQKELGRLPNAFTLNSAHSMVTTASAPEEATSPVETDTLKIEEVQAPATGTRKAKVLYDYDAADSSELSLLADELITVYTMPGMDSDWLIGERGNQKGKVPVTYLELLS
;
A
#
# COMPACT_ATOMS: atom_id res chain seq x y z
N MET A 1 18.44 -44.62 -15.39
CA MET A 1 18.60 -43.20 -15.02
C MET A 1 19.77 -43.13 -14.07
N ASP A 2 20.98 -42.90 -14.58
CA ASP A 2 22.17 -42.78 -13.73
C ASP A 2 22.14 -41.43 -13.03
N PHE A 3 21.83 -41.46 -11.74
CA PHE A 3 21.86 -40.30 -10.86
C PHE A 3 23.32 -39.82 -10.80
N ASN A 4 23.61 -38.65 -11.36
CA ASN A 4 24.98 -38.18 -11.57
C ASN A 4 25.58 -37.60 -10.27
N VAL A 5 25.93 -38.49 -9.35
CA VAL A 5 26.54 -38.20 -8.03
C VAL A 5 27.81 -37.33 -8.19
N LYS A 6 28.55 -37.47 -9.29
CA LYS A 6 29.74 -36.65 -9.58
C LYS A 6 29.40 -35.18 -9.83
N LYS A 7 28.31 -34.89 -10.57
CA LYS A 7 27.84 -33.51 -10.81
C LYS A 7 27.27 -32.89 -9.53
N LEU A 8 26.63 -33.70 -8.68
CA LEU A 8 26.15 -33.26 -7.37
C LEU A 8 27.31 -32.93 -6.42
N ALA A 9 28.33 -33.78 -6.38
CA ALA A 9 29.54 -33.59 -5.57
C ALA A 9 30.38 -32.39 -6.04
N SER A 10 30.53 -32.20 -7.37
CA SER A 10 31.24 -31.03 -7.90
C SER A 10 30.48 -29.72 -7.63
N GLY A 11 29.15 -29.73 -7.74
CA GLY A 11 28.30 -28.59 -7.37
C GLY A 11 28.43 -28.24 -5.89
N ALA A 12 28.34 -29.25 -5.00
CA ALA A 12 28.49 -29.06 -3.56
C ALA A 12 29.88 -28.51 -3.17
N GLY A 13 30.94 -28.93 -3.87
CA GLY A 13 32.30 -28.41 -3.68
C GLY A 13 32.42 -26.91 -4.00
N VAL A 14 31.77 -26.45 -5.08
CA VAL A 14 31.73 -25.01 -5.43
C VAL A 14 30.95 -24.21 -4.40
N PHE A 15 29.78 -24.69 -3.96
CA PHE A 15 29.01 -24.03 -2.91
C PHE A 15 29.78 -23.91 -1.59
N PHE A 16 30.48 -24.96 -1.18
CA PHE A 16 31.32 -24.92 0.02
C PHE A 16 32.48 -23.91 -0.13
N THR A 17 33.13 -23.89 -1.30
CA THR A 17 34.22 -22.94 -1.58
C THR A 17 33.73 -21.49 -1.50
N ARG A 18 32.57 -21.18 -2.08
CA ARG A 18 31.93 -19.86 -1.96
C ARG A 18 31.60 -19.49 -0.52
N ALA A 19 31.08 -20.44 0.25
CA ALA A 19 30.74 -20.21 1.66
C ALA A 19 31.98 -19.94 2.52
N VAL A 20 33.08 -20.67 2.28
CA VAL A 20 34.37 -20.43 2.93
C VAL A 20 34.88 -19.03 2.59
N GLN A 21 34.94 -18.70 1.29
CA GLN A 21 35.41 -17.39 0.83
C GLN A 21 34.58 -16.25 1.44
N PHE A 22 33.26 -16.36 1.42
CA PHE A 22 32.35 -15.37 2.03
C PHE A 22 32.62 -15.19 3.53
N THR A 23 32.87 -16.29 4.25
CA THR A 23 33.16 -16.26 5.68
C THR A 23 34.51 -15.59 5.96
N GLU A 24 35.54 -15.91 5.17
CA GLU A 24 36.87 -15.31 5.30
C GLU A 24 36.84 -13.79 4.99
N GLU A 25 36.04 -13.35 4.01
CA GLU A 25 35.82 -11.92 3.74
C GLU A 25 35.17 -11.20 4.93
N LYS A 26 34.14 -11.81 5.54
CA LYS A 26 33.45 -11.24 6.72
C LYS A 26 34.34 -11.18 7.96
N LEU A 27 35.29 -12.09 8.08
CA LEU A 27 36.29 -12.11 9.15
C LEU A 27 37.51 -11.20 8.86
N GLY A 28 37.55 -10.53 7.70
CA GLY A 28 38.67 -9.69 7.27
C GLY A 28 39.94 -10.47 6.92
N GLN A 29 39.82 -11.78 6.70
CA GLN A 29 40.92 -12.69 6.41
C GLN A 29 41.14 -12.90 4.90
N ALA A 30 40.16 -12.53 4.07
CA ALA A 30 40.26 -12.58 2.62
C ALA A 30 40.02 -11.21 1.96
N GLU A 31 40.76 -10.98 0.88
CA GLU A 31 40.62 -9.80 0.02
C GLU A 31 39.34 -9.94 -0.83
N LYS A 32 38.54 -8.87 -0.89
CA LYS A 32 37.28 -8.82 -1.63
C LYS A 32 37.50 -8.07 -2.94
N THR A 33 37.04 -8.62 -4.06
CA THR A 33 36.97 -7.84 -5.31
C THR A 33 35.98 -6.67 -5.14
N GLU A 34 36.48 -5.45 -5.21
CA GLU A 34 35.63 -4.25 -5.15
C GLU A 34 35.02 -3.95 -6.52
N LEU A 35 33.75 -3.55 -6.51
CA LEU A 35 33.09 -2.97 -7.67
C LEU A 35 33.39 -1.46 -7.69
N ASP A 36 33.41 -0.86 -8.87
CA ASP A 36 33.66 0.58 -8.97
C ASP A 36 32.51 1.41 -8.35
N ALA A 37 32.80 2.67 -8.02
CA ALA A 37 31.87 3.56 -7.36
C ALA A 37 30.59 3.82 -8.19
N HIS A 38 30.68 3.76 -9.53
CA HIS A 38 29.52 3.96 -10.39
C HIS A 38 28.56 2.77 -10.29
N PHE A 39 29.09 1.55 -10.32
CA PHE A 39 28.34 0.31 -10.17
C PHE A 39 27.67 0.22 -8.80
N GLU A 40 28.38 0.58 -7.72
CA GLU A 40 27.81 0.64 -6.37
C GLU A 40 26.67 1.66 -6.27
N ASN A 41 26.80 2.81 -6.92
CA ASN A 41 25.70 3.79 -6.99
C ASN A 41 24.47 3.23 -7.72
N LEU A 42 24.69 2.54 -8.85
CA LEU A 42 23.62 1.88 -9.60
C LEU A 42 22.91 0.82 -8.75
N MET A 43 23.66 0.01 -8.00
CA MET A 43 23.13 -0.99 -7.06
C MET A 43 22.27 -0.35 -5.97
N SER A 44 22.78 0.69 -5.30
CA SER A 44 22.05 1.42 -4.27
C SER A 44 20.76 2.05 -4.82
N ARG A 45 20.82 2.63 -6.02
CA ARG A 45 19.65 3.22 -6.67
C ARG A 45 18.61 2.16 -7.01
N ALA A 46 19.05 0.98 -7.45
CA ALA A 46 18.19 -0.15 -7.74
C ALA A 46 17.43 -0.64 -6.50
N ASP A 47 18.15 -0.84 -5.40
CA ASP A 47 17.56 -1.26 -4.12
C ASP A 47 16.54 -0.24 -3.61
N CYS A 48 16.90 1.05 -3.66
CA CYS A 48 16.01 2.14 -3.31
C CYS A 48 14.74 2.10 -4.17
N THR A 49 14.89 1.94 -5.49
CA THR A 49 13.77 1.89 -6.43
C THR A 49 12.83 0.74 -6.11
N LYS A 50 13.35 -0.48 -5.93
CA LYS A 50 12.49 -1.62 -5.58
C LYS A 50 11.77 -1.42 -4.26
N ASN A 51 12.48 -1.00 -3.22
CA ASN A 51 11.90 -0.84 -1.89
C ASN A 51 10.75 0.17 -1.89
N TRP A 52 10.93 1.31 -2.53
CA TRP A 52 9.90 2.34 -2.59
C TRP A 52 8.76 1.99 -3.54
N THR A 53 9.06 1.40 -4.70
CA THR A 53 8.01 0.91 -5.60
C THR A 53 7.12 -0.12 -4.90
N GLU A 54 7.70 -1.06 -4.16
CA GLU A 54 6.92 -2.06 -3.40
C GLU A 54 6.05 -1.41 -2.32
N LYS A 55 6.60 -0.50 -1.52
CA LYS A 55 5.84 0.19 -0.46
C LYS A 55 4.68 1.01 -1.01
N ILE A 56 4.93 1.82 -2.05
CA ILE A 56 3.90 2.64 -2.70
C ILE A 56 2.82 1.75 -3.31
N TYR A 57 3.23 0.70 -4.02
CA TYR A 57 2.32 -0.29 -4.59
C TYR A 57 1.40 -0.88 -3.51
N ARG A 58 1.96 -1.40 -2.40
CA ARG A 58 1.19 -2.00 -1.31
C ARG A 58 0.21 -1.01 -0.66
N GLN A 59 0.66 0.22 -0.41
CA GLN A 59 -0.21 1.21 0.21
C GLN A 59 -1.33 1.64 -0.74
N THR A 60 -1.07 1.66 -2.05
CA THR A 60 -2.09 1.98 -3.04
C THR A 60 -3.10 0.83 -3.21
N GLU A 61 -2.67 -0.43 -3.11
CA GLU A 61 -3.61 -1.57 -3.01
C GLU A 61 -4.56 -1.41 -1.82
N VAL A 62 -4.06 -1.00 -0.65
CA VAL A 62 -4.88 -0.76 0.55
C VAL A 62 -5.84 0.40 0.35
N LEU A 63 -5.40 1.49 -0.30
CA LEU A 63 -6.25 2.64 -0.60
C LEU A 63 -7.42 2.26 -1.52
N LEU A 64 -7.15 1.49 -2.59
CA LEU A 64 -8.14 1.12 -3.59
C LEU A 64 -9.05 -0.02 -3.13
N GLN A 65 -8.52 -0.95 -2.32
CA GLN A 65 -9.29 -2.04 -1.75
C GLN A 65 -8.87 -2.31 -0.30
N PRO A 66 -9.46 -1.59 0.68
CA PRO A 66 -9.10 -1.75 2.09
C PRO A 66 -9.35 -3.17 2.61
N ASN A 67 -10.36 -3.86 2.08
CA ASN A 67 -10.72 -5.22 2.50
C ASN A 67 -9.63 -6.24 2.08
N PRO A 68 -8.94 -6.91 3.03
CA PRO A 68 -7.87 -7.86 2.71
C PRO A 68 -8.34 -9.11 1.97
N SER A 69 -9.48 -9.68 2.36
CA SER A 69 -10.06 -10.87 1.70
C SER A 69 -10.39 -10.57 0.24
N ALA A 70 -10.92 -9.38 0.01
CA ALA A 70 -11.25 -8.87 -1.30
C ALA A 70 -10.01 -8.74 -2.22
N ARG A 71 -8.87 -8.31 -1.67
CA ARG A 71 -7.58 -8.23 -2.38
C ARG A 71 -7.00 -9.60 -2.71
N ILE A 72 -7.07 -10.55 -1.76
CA ILE A 72 -6.58 -11.92 -1.98
C ILE A 72 -7.36 -12.60 -3.10
N GLU A 73 -8.69 -12.44 -3.12
CA GLU A 73 -9.53 -12.99 -4.18
C GLU A 73 -9.13 -12.43 -5.55
N GLU A 74 -8.94 -11.12 -5.67
CA GLU A 74 -8.52 -10.46 -6.92
C GLU A 74 -7.15 -10.97 -7.39
N PHE A 75 -6.20 -11.11 -6.46
CA PHE A 75 -4.90 -11.71 -6.75
C PHE A 75 -5.01 -13.16 -7.27
N LEU A 76 -5.92 -13.97 -6.73
CA LEU A 76 -6.14 -15.35 -7.21
C LEU A 76 -6.70 -15.38 -8.63
N TYR A 77 -7.67 -14.51 -8.93
CA TYR A 77 -8.22 -14.38 -10.29
C TYR A 77 -7.13 -13.95 -11.29
N GLU A 78 -6.31 -12.97 -10.90
CA GLU A 78 -5.18 -12.50 -11.71
C GLU A 78 -4.16 -13.62 -11.96
N LYS A 79 -3.80 -14.41 -10.94
CA LYS A 79 -2.89 -15.56 -11.10
C LYS A 79 -3.45 -16.72 -11.92
N LEU A 80 -4.78 -16.80 -12.05
CA LEU A 80 -5.46 -17.81 -12.86
C LEU A 80 -5.76 -17.32 -14.29
N ASP A 81 -5.28 -16.13 -14.67
CA ASP A 81 -5.63 -15.45 -15.94
C ASP A 81 -7.15 -15.37 -16.16
N ARG A 82 -7.90 -15.19 -15.07
CA ARG A 82 -9.34 -15.07 -15.08
C ARG A 82 -9.75 -13.65 -14.72
N LYS A 83 -10.78 -13.15 -15.39
CA LYS A 83 -11.35 -11.85 -15.07
C LYS A 83 -12.07 -11.92 -13.72
N ALA A 84 -11.61 -11.15 -12.74
CA ALA A 84 -12.30 -11.00 -11.48
C ALA A 84 -13.72 -10.44 -11.72
N PRO A 85 -14.74 -10.92 -10.98
CA PRO A 85 -16.08 -10.37 -11.08
C PRO A 85 -16.08 -8.88 -10.70
N SER A 86 -16.81 -8.07 -11.47
CA SER A 86 -17.01 -6.65 -11.12
C SER A 86 -17.80 -6.59 -9.82
N ARG A 87 -17.17 -6.14 -8.74
CA ARG A 87 -17.87 -5.94 -7.47
C ARG A 87 -18.77 -4.72 -7.55
N ILE A 88 -19.95 -4.86 -6.95
CA ILE A 88 -20.83 -3.75 -6.63
C ILE A 88 -20.13 -2.93 -5.55
N THR A 89 -20.08 -1.63 -5.76
CA THR A 89 -19.54 -0.69 -4.76
C THR A 89 -20.53 -0.49 -3.61
N ASN A 90 -20.05 -0.02 -2.47
CA ASN A 90 -20.90 0.20 -1.30
C ASN A 90 -22.02 1.21 -1.60
N ALA A 91 -21.70 2.27 -2.36
CA ALA A 91 -22.67 3.28 -2.77
C ALA A 91 -23.72 2.72 -3.75
N GLU A 92 -23.33 1.84 -4.69
CA GLU A 92 -24.30 1.17 -5.55
C GLU A 92 -25.23 0.23 -4.78
N LEU A 93 -24.70 -0.49 -3.79
CA LEU A 93 -25.51 -1.36 -2.94
C LEU A 93 -26.53 -0.54 -2.15
N LEU A 94 -26.10 0.55 -1.51
CA LEU A 94 -26.98 1.47 -0.79
C LEU A 94 -28.06 2.06 -1.71
N GLY A 95 -27.65 2.54 -2.89
CA GLY A 95 -28.57 3.12 -3.86
C GLY A 95 -29.60 2.11 -4.38
N GLN A 96 -29.25 0.83 -4.47
CA GLN A 96 -30.20 -0.24 -4.80
C GLN A 96 -31.26 -0.39 -3.71
N TYR A 97 -30.85 -0.51 -2.44
CA TYR A 97 -31.80 -0.61 -1.32
C TYR A 97 -32.71 0.62 -1.20
N MET A 98 -32.21 1.82 -1.47
CA MET A 98 -33.04 3.04 -1.48
C MET A 98 -34.12 3.00 -2.56
N GLN A 99 -33.80 2.47 -3.74
CA GLN A 99 -34.78 2.33 -4.84
C GLN A 99 -35.82 1.28 -4.51
N ASP A 100 -35.39 0.13 -3.99
CA ASP A 100 -36.31 -0.94 -3.57
C ASP A 100 -37.26 -0.44 -2.46
N ALA A 101 -36.72 0.29 -1.48
CA ALA A 101 -37.51 0.92 -0.43
C ALA A 101 -38.52 1.94 -1.00
N ALA A 102 -38.14 2.73 -2.01
CA ALA A 102 -39.05 3.69 -2.62
C ALA A 102 -40.25 3.01 -3.32
N VAL A 103 -40.04 1.83 -3.89
CA VAL A 103 -41.11 1.02 -4.47
C VAL A 103 -42.08 0.56 -3.38
N GLU A 104 -41.57 0.08 -2.25
CA GLU A 104 -42.39 -0.39 -1.12
C GLU A 104 -43.14 0.74 -0.40
N PHE A 105 -42.48 1.88 -0.15
CA PHE A 105 -43.12 3.05 0.48
C PHE A 105 -44.12 3.77 -0.44
N GLY A 106 -44.07 3.49 -1.74
CA GLY A 106 -44.89 4.14 -2.76
C GLY A 106 -44.16 5.29 -3.44
N ALA A 107 -43.80 5.08 -4.70
CA ALA A 107 -43.03 6.01 -5.52
C ALA A 107 -43.70 7.36 -5.80
N GLY A 108 -45.00 7.50 -5.52
CA GLY A 108 -45.73 8.77 -5.67
C GLY A 108 -45.68 9.69 -4.45
N GLY A 109 -45.29 9.17 -3.29
CA GLY A 109 -45.16 9.95 -2.06
C GLY A 109 -43.87 10.79 -2.04
N PRO A 110 -43.83 11.92 -1.30
CA PRO A 110 -42.65 12.78 -1.24
C PRO A 110 -41.39 12.04 -0.75
N TYR A 111 -41.56 11.09 0.18
CA TYR A 111 -40.46 10.26 0.67
C TYR A 111 -39.96 9.27 -0.39
N GLY A 112 -40.86 8.54 -1.06
CA GLY A 112 -40.50 7.62 -2.15
C GLY A 112 -39.81 8.32 -3.31
N CYS A 113 -40.34 9.47 -3.77
CA CYS A 113 -39.70 10.31 -4.79
C CYS A 113 -38.28 10.73 -4.38
N THR A 114 -38.09 11.12 -3.11
CA THR A 114 -36.78 11.52 -2.58
C THR A 114 -35.80 10.35 -2.56
N LEU A 115 -36.25 9.19 -2.07
CA LEU A 115 -35.44 7.96 -2.04
C LEU A 115 -34.98 7.52 -3.43
N ILE A 116 -35.84 7.64 -4.45
CA ILE A 116 -35.45 7.38 -5.85
C ILE A 116 -34.30 8.30 -6.25
N LYS A 117 -34.42 9.61 -6.02
CA LYS A 117 -33.41 10.59 -6.41
C LYS A 117 -32.07 10.40 -5.70
N VAL A 118 -32.10 10.17 -4.39
CA VAL A 118 -30.89 9.88 -3.62
C VAL A 118 -30.28 8.56 -4.07
N GLY A 119 -31.08 7.50 -4.21
CA GLY A 119 -30.59 6.19 -4.64
C GLY A 119 -30.01 6.17 -6.06
N GLU A 120 -30.57 6.95 -6.99
CA GLU A 120 -30.00 7.17 -8.33
C GLU A 120 -28.65 7.90 -8.25
N CYS A 121 -28.50 8.87 -7.36
CA CYS A 121 -27.23 9.57 -7.14
C CYS A 121 -26.17 8.64 -6.54
N GLU A 122 -26.50 7.88 -5.50
CA GLU A 122 -25.60 6.92 -4.85
C GLU A 122 -25.06 5.88 -5.85
N ARG A 123 -25.93 5.36 -6.73
CA ARG A 123 -25.48 4.47 -7.82
C ARG A 123 -24.53 5.14 -8.80
N ARG A 124 -24.73 6.43 -9.12
CA ARG A 124 -23.80 7.18 -9.98
C ARG A 124 -22.45 7.41 -9.29
N LEU A 125 -22.45 7.70 -7.99
CA LEU A 125 -21.23 7.82 -7.19
C LEU A 125 -20.45 6.51 -7.17
N GLY A 126 -21.12 5.39 -6.89
CA GLY A 126 -20.48 4.08 -6.90
C GLY A 126 -20.00 3.63 -8.29
N ALA A 127 -20.68 4.03 -9.35
CA ALA A 127 -20.20 3.81 -10.71
C ALA A 127 -18.90 4.59 -11.01
N ALA A 128 -18.82 5.85 -10.58
CA ALA A 128 -17.61 6.67 -10.68
C ALA A 128 -16.46 6.09 -9.83
N GLU A 129 -16.76 5.57 -8.63
CA GLU A 129 -15.79 4.89 -7.79
C GLU A 129 -15.22 3.65 -8.49
N ARG A 130 -16.08 2.78 -9.04
CA ARG A 130 -15.61 1.61 -9.80
C ARG A 130 -14.70 1.99 -10.96
N GLU A 131 -15.04 3.03 -11.72
CA GLU A 131 -14.22 3.49 -12.84
C GLU A 131 -12.84 3.99 -12.36
N PHE A 132 -12.81 4.73 -11.25
CA PHE A 132 -11.58 5.17 -10.61
C PHE A 132 -10.70 4.00 -10.14
N LEU A 133 -11.29 3.02 -9.44
CA LEU A 133 -10.59 1.82 -8.96
C LEU A 133 -9.99 1.05 -10.14
N GLN A 134 -10.77 0.80 -11.19
CA GLN A 134 -10.33 0.08 -12.38
C GLN A 134 -9.22 0.84 -13.11
N THR A 135 -9.39 2.14 -13.32
CA THR A 135 -8.39 2.97 -14.01
C THR A 135 -7.07 2.95 -13.25
N SER A 136 -7.11 3.17 -11.93
CA SER A 136 -5.92 3.16 -11.07
C SER A 136 -5.23 1.78 -11.04
N ALA A 137 -5.99 0.70 -11.02
CA ALA A 137 -5.43 -0.65 -11.08
C ALA A 137 -4.65 -0.90 -12.39
N ILE A 138 -5.18 -0.43 -13.52
CA ILE A 138 -4.60 -0.64 -14.85
C ILE A 138 -3.42 0.31 -15.12
N SER A 139 -3.60 1.61 -14.86
CA SER A 139 -2.60 2.63 -15.24
C SER A 139 -1.49 2.81 -14.21
N PHE A 140 -1.74 2.45 -12.95
CA PHE A 140 -0.78 2.65 -11.85
C PHE A 140 -0.29 1.33 -11.24
N LEU A 141 -1.18 0.50 -10.69
CA LEU A 141 -0.75 -0.73 -9.98
C LEU A 141 -0.10 -1.75 -10.93
N THR A 142 -0.67 -1.99 -12.10
CA THR A 142 -0.19 -3.01 -13.04
C THR A 142 1.25 -2.75 -13.50
N PRO A 143 1.64 -1.53 -13.95
CA PRO A 143 3.04 -1.25 -14.30
C PRO A 143 4.01 -1.45 -13.15
N LEU A 144 3.66 -1.04 -11.92
CA LEU A 144 4.51 -1.24 -10.74
C LEU A 144 4.67 -2.74 -10.42
N ARG A 145 3.58 -3.52 -10.51
CA ARG A 145 3.61 -4.98 -10.35
C ARG A 145 4.52 -5.62 -11.39
N ASN A 146 4.40 -5.23 -12.66
CA ASN A 146 5.21 -5.78 -13.75
C ASN A 146 6.71 -5.54 -13.53
N PHE A 147 7.09 -4.36 -13.04
CA PHE A 147 8.46 -4.10 -12.63
C PHE A 147 8.91 -5.02 -11.48
N LEU A 148 8.11 -5.15 -10.42
CA LEU A 148 8.46 -5.95 -9.24
C LEU A 148 8.53 -7.47 -9.53
N GLU A 149 7.58 -7.99 -10.31
CA GLU A 149 7.46 -9.41 -10.62
C GLU A 149 8.23 -9.85 -11.88
N GLY A 150 8.60 -8.91 -12.75
CA GLY A 150 9.37 -9.16 -13.98
C GLY A 150 10.80 -8.65 -13.89
N ASP A 151 10.97 -7.36 -14.11
CA ASP A 151 12.30 -6.73 -14.24
C ASP A 151 13.15 -6.92 -12.98
N TRP A 152 12.59 -6.66 -11.81
CA TRP A 152 13.30 -6.80 -10.54
C TRP A 152 13.70 -8.25 -10.25
N ARG A 153 12.88 -9.24 -10.60
CA ARG A 153 13.26 -10.65 -10.43
C ARG A 153 14.48 -11.00 -11.26
N THR A 154 14.56 -10.47 -12.48
CA THR A 154 15.72 -10.63 -13.36
C THR A 154 16.94 -9.92 -12.77
N ILE A 155 16.81 -8.65 -12.38
CA ILE A 155 17.89 -7.88 -11.72
C ILE A 155 18.41 -8.63 -10.48
N SER A 156 17.51 -9.10 -9.61
CA SER A 156 17.87 -9.83 -8.39
C SER A 156 18.62 -11.13 -8.68
N LYS A 157 18.20 -11.88 -9.71
CA LYS A 157 18.87 -13.11 -10.14
C LYS A 157 20.28 -12.82 -10.67
N GLU A 158 20.43 -11.85 -11.56
CA GLU A 158 21.72 -11.53 -12.17
C GLU A 158 22.70 -10.94 -11.15
N ARG A 159 22.22 -10.13 -10.19
CA ARG A 159 23.01 -9.66 -9.04
C ARG A 159 23.51 -10.82 -8.17
N ARG A 160 22.65 -11.79 -7.87
CA ARG A 160 23.05 -12.98 -7.11
C ARG A 160 24.08 -13.83 -7.86
N LEU A 161 23.95 -13.92 -9.19
CA LEU A 161 24.94 -14.61 -10.01
C LEU A 161 26.28 -13.88 -10.02
N LEU A 162 26.27 -12.55 -10.14
CA LEU A 162 27.47 -11.71 -10.04
C LEU A 162 28.19 -11.91 -8.71
N GLU A 163 27.46 -11.90 -7.60
CA GLU A 163 28.02 -12.15 -6.27
C GLU A 163 28.70 -13.53 -6.17
N ASN A 164 28.05 -14.57 -6.70
CA ASN A 164 28.63 -15.92 -6.74
C ASN A 164 29.92 -15.98 -7.56
N LEU A 165 29.94 -15.32 -8.72
CA LEU A 165 31.12 -15.28 -9.59
C LEU A 165 32.24 -14.45 -8.98
N ARG A 166 31.93 -13.40 -8.21
CA ARG A 166 32.92 -12.65 -7.43
C ARG A 166 33.63 -13.57 -6.44
N LEU A 167 32.86 -14.35 -5.67
CA LEU A 167 33.41 -15.30 -4.70
C LEU A 167 34.28 -16.38 -5.39
N ASP A 168 33.85 -16.87 -6.55
CA ASP A 168 34.63 -17.84 -7.34
C ASP A 168 35.95 -17.22 -7.84
N LEU A 169 35.92 -15.97 -8.29
CA LEU A 169 37.08 -15.21 -8.73
C LEU A 169 38.08 -15.02 -7.57
N ASP A 170 37.60 -14.61 -6.40
CA ASP A 170 38.42 -14.38 -5.21
C ASP A 170 39.04 -15.69 -4.70
N ALA A 171 38.29 -16.80 -4.71
CA ALA A 171 38.81 -18.12 -4.42
C ALA A 171 39.91 -18.55 -5.42
N CYS A 172 39.73 -18.26 -6.72
CA CYS A 172 40.76 -18.53 -7.74
C CYS A 172 42.02 -17.68 -7.54
N LYS A 173 41.89 -16.41 -7.16
CA LYS A 173 43.03 -15.53 -6.82
C LYS A 173 43.82 -16.12 -5.65
N THR A 174 43.13 -16.52 -4.58
CA THR A 174 43.75 -17.14 -3.40
C THR A 174 44.44 -18.47 -3.74
N ARG A 175 43.80 -19.31 -4.55
CA ARG A 175 44.38 -20.58 -5.02
C ARG A 175 45.63 -20.36 -5.87
N LEU A 176 45.64 -19.38 -6.77
CA LEU A 176 46.82 -19.04 -7.56
C LEU A 176 47.97 -18.55 -6.66
N LYS A 177 47.69 -17.69 -5.66
CA LYS A 177 48.68 -17.24 -4.67
C LYS A 177 49.34 -18.44 -3.97
N LYS A 178 48.56 -19.45 -3.56
CA LYS A 178 49.05 -20.68 -2.93
C LYS A 178 49.83 -21.58 -3.92
N ALA A 179 49.33 -21.77 -5.14
CA ALA A 179 49.94 -22.65 -6.14
C ALA A 179 51.32 -22.17 -6.60
N LYS A 180 51.52 -20.85 -6.70
CA LYS A 180 52.83 -20.24 -7.04
C LYS A 180 53.92 -20.57 -6.02
N VAL A 181 53.57 -20.84 -4.77
CA VAL A 181 54.51 -21.21 -3.70
C VAL A 181 54.83 -22.71 -3.71
N ALA A 182 53.91 -23.55 -4.21
CA ALA A 182 54.02 -25.00 -4.13
C ALA A 182 54.73 -25.65 -5.33
N GLU A 183 54.23 -25.43 -6.56
CA GLU A 183 54.76 -26.10 -7.77
C GLU A 183 54.41 -25.35 -9.06
N ALA A 184 55.37 -25.23 -9.99
CA ALA A 184 55.19 -24.49 -11.25
C ALA A 184 54.05 -25.05 -12.13
N LYS A 185 53.87 -26.38 -12.18
CA LYS A 185 52.79 -27.01 -12.96
C LYS A 185 51.40 -26.71 -12.39
N ALA A 186 51.27 -26.69 -11.06
CA ALA A 186 50.04 -26.31 -10.38
C ALA A 186 49.70 -24.83 -10.59
N ALA A 187 50.73 -23.96 -10.65
CA ALA A 187 50.56 -22.54 -10.92
C ALA A 187 49.97 -22.26 -12.31
N VAL A 188 50.42 -22.96 -13.36
CA VAL A 188 49.89 -22.80 -14.73
C VAL A 188 48.40 -23.18 -14.80
N SER A 189 48.00 -24.27 -14.15
CA SER A 189 46.59 -24.69 -14.09
C SER A 189 45.73 -23.65 -13.35
N ALA A 190 46.19 -23.18 -12.20
CA ALA A 190 45.47 -22.17 -11.41
C ALA A 190 45.36 -20.82 -12.13
N GLU A 191 46.36 -20.45 -12.94
CA GLU A 191 46.33 -19.23 -13.75
C GLU A 191 45.30 -19.31 -14.89
N HIS A 192 45.19 -20.48 -15.53
CA HIS A 192 44.14 -20.72 -16.52
C HIS A 192 42.75 -20.60 -15.90
N GLU A 193 42.53 -21.24 -14.74
CA GLU A 193 41.25 -21.18 -14.02
C GLU A 193 40.90 -19.74 -13.58
N LEU A 194 41.88 -18.97 -13.09
CA LEU A 194 41.70 -17.56 -12.74
C LEU A 194 41.25 -16.73 -13.95
N ARG A 195 41.86 -16.96 -15.12
CA ARG A 195 41.50 -16.25 -16.36
C ARG A 195 40.06 -16.54 -16.79
N VAL A 196 39.63 -17.80 -16.65
CA VAL A 196 38.24 -18.21 -16.94
C VAL A 196 37.28 -17.54 -15.96
N ALA A 197 37.57 -17.58 -14.65
CA ALA A 197 36.75 -16.94 -13.63
C ALA A 197 36.64 -15.42 -13.83
N GLN A 198 37.74 -14.76 -14.20
CA GLN A 198 37.75 -13.31 -14.48
C GLN A 198 36.87 -12.98 -15.68
N THR A 199 37.00 -13.72 -16.78
CA THR A 199 36.18 -13.50 -17.99
C THR A 199 34.69 -13.64 -17.70
N GLU A 200 34.31 -14.64 -16.92
CA GLU A 200 32.91 -14.88 -16.58
C GLU A 200 32.36 -13.84 -15.60
N PHE A 201 33.18 -13.40 -14.63
CA PHE A 201 32.83 -12.28 -13.75
C PHE A 201 32.63 -10.98 -14.54
N ASP A 202 33.56 -10.62 -15.43
CA ASP A 202 33.49 -9.38 -16.23
C ASP A 202 32.25 -9.39 -17.13
N ARG A 203 31.97 -10.53 -17.78
CA ARG A 203 30.76 -10.72 -18.60
C ARG A 203 29.50 -10.53 -17.76
N GLN A 204 29.46 -11.10 -16.54
CA GLN A 204 28.30 -10.99 -15.67
C GLN A 204 28.14 -9.60 -15.07
N ALA A 205 29.25 -8.92 -14.78
CA ALA A 205 29.24 -7.54 -14.30
C ALA A 205 28.62 -6.62 -15.34
N GLU A 206 28.99 -6.79 -16.61
CA GLU A 206 28.41 -6.02 -17.72
C GLU A 206 26.90 -6.28 -17.90
N VAL A 207 26.46 -7.54 -17.86
CA VAL A 207 25.03 -7.89 -17.91
C VAL A 207 24.27 -7.21 -16.77
N THR A 208 24.81 -7.27 -15.56
CA THR A 208 24.18 -6.68 -14.38
C THR A 208 24.16 -5.16 -14.49
N ARG A 209 25.25 -4.52 -14.96
CA ARG A 209 25.34 -3.08 -15.17
C ARG A 209 24.25 -2.58 -16.10
N LEU A 210 24.08 -3.21 -17.26
CA LEU A 210 23.08 -2.84 -18.25
C LEU A 210 21.65 -2.91 -17.68
N LEU A 211 21.35 -3.92 -16.88
CA LEU A 211 20.05 -4.04 -16.21
C LEU A 211 19.83 -2.91 -15.18
N LEU A 212 20.86 -2.57 -14.40
CA LEU A 212 20.77 -1.50 -13.40
C LEU A 212 20.65 -0.10 -14.04
N GLU A 213 21.30 0.11 -15.19
CA GLU A 213 21.16 1.34 -15.99
C GLU A 213 19.73 1.49 -16.53
N GLY A 214 19.11 0.37 -16.91
CA GLY A 214 17.72 0.27 -17.38
C GLY A 214 16.68 0.81 -16.39
N ILE A 215 17.00 0.87 -15.10
CA ILE A 215 16.12 1.45 -14.05
C ILE A 215 15.76 2.91 -14.34
N SER A 216 16.62 3.64 -15.04
CA SER A 216 16.31 5.02 -15.45
C SER A 216 15.08 5.07 -16.35
N SER A 217 14.90 4.09 -17.24
CA SER A 217 13.70 3.95 -18.08
C SER A 217 12.47 3.60 -17.24
N THR A 218 12.63 2.70 -16.26
CA THR A 218 11.58 2.38 -15.28
C THR A 218 11.10 3.63 -14.54
N HIS A 219 11.99 4.53 -14.14
CA HIS A 219 11.61 5.79 -13.49
C HIS A 219 10.77 6.69 -14.39
N VAL A 220 11.11 6.81 -15.68
CA VAL A 220 10.29 7.56 -16.65
C VAL A 220 8.88 6.97 -16.73
N ASN A 221 8.77 5.64 -16.77
CA ASN A 221 7.47 4.98 -16.77
C ASN A 221 6.71 5.23 -15.45
N HIS A 222 7.35 5.11 -14.29
CA HIS A 222 6.73 5.37 -12.99
C HIS A 222 6.26 6.83 -12.84
N LEU A 223 7.02 7.80 -13.36
CA LEU A 223 6.61 9.20 -13.38
C LEU A 223 5.31 9.40 -14.19
N ARG A 224 5.22 8.75 -15.35
CA ARG A 224 3.99 8.78 -16.15
C ARG A 224 2.81 8.16 -15.40
N CYS A 225 3.01 6.98 -14.82
CA CYS A 225 1.98 6.29 -14.02
C CYS A 225 1.50 7.17 -12.84
N LEU A 226 2.39 7.87 -12.15
CA LEU A 226 2.02 8.79 -11.07
C LEU A 226 1.12 9.94 -11.57
N ASN A 227 1.45 10.53 -12.71
CA ASN A 227 0.60 11.58 -13.30
C ASN A 227 -0.78 11.02 -13.69
N GLU A 228 -0.83 9.85 -14.34
CA GLU A 228 -2.08 9.19 -14.70
C GLU A 228 -2.94 8.84 -13.46
N PHE A 229 -2.32 8.46 -12.35
CA PHE A 229 -3.01 8.19 -11.09
C PHE A 229 -3.62 9.45 -10.46
N VAL A 230 -2.87 10.55 -10.44
CA VAL A 230 -3.37 11.84 -9.93
C VAL A 230 -4.54 12.36 -10.77
N GLU A 231 -4.44 12.25 -12.09
CA GLU A 231 -5.52 12.62 -13.01
C GLU A 231 -6.78 11.76 -12.78
N ALA A 232 -6.61 10.44 -12.57
CA ALA A 232 -7.73 9.55 -12.25
C ALA A 232 -8.42 9.94 -10.93
N GLN A 233 -7.64 10.26 -9.89
CA GLN A 233 -8.18 10.75 -8.61
C GLN A 233 -8.93 12.08 -8.78
N ALA A 234 -8.34 13.04 -9.50
CA ALA A 234 -8.94 14.35 -9.72
C ALA A 234 -10.27 14.25 -10.49
N ALA A 235 -10.30 13.41 -11.53
CA ALA A 235 -11.50 13.13 -12.31
C ALA A 235 -12.62 12.54 -11.44
N TYR A 236 -12.29 11.55 -10.60
CA TYR A 236 -13.23 10.93 -9.67
C TYR A 236 -13.88 11.94 -8.71
N TYR A 237 -13.07 12.68 -7.96
CA TYR A 237 -13.61 13.64 -6.98
C TYR A 237 -14.42 14.75 -7.65
N LYS A 238 -13.99 15.22 -8.82
CA LYS A 238 -14.75 16.20 -9.62
C LYS A 238 -16.11 15.64 -10.02
N GLN A 239 -16.15 14.40 -10.51
CA GLN A 239 -17.40 13.75 -10.92
C GLN A 239 -18.35 13.55 -9.74
N CYS A 240 -17.86 13.05 -8.60
CA CYS A 240 -18.64 12.91 -7.38
C CYS A 240 -19.24 14.24 -6.92
N HIS A 241 -18.42 15.31 -6.93
CA HIS A 241 -18.87 16.63 -6.55
C HIS A 241 -20.01 17.14 -7.45
N LEU A 242 -19.87 16.95 -8.78
CA LEU A 242 -20.93 17.33 -9.74
C LEU A 242 -22.22 16.54 -9.50
N HIS A 243 -22.13 15.22 -9.27
CA HIS A 243 -23.30 14.40 -8.96
C HIS A 243 -24.03 14.87 -7.69
N MET A 244 -23.28 15.21 -6.64
CA MET A 244 -23.85 15.71 -5.39
C MET A 244 -24.48 17.10 -5.53
N GLN A 245 -23.86 18.00 -6.29
CA GLN A 245 -24.46 19.31 -6.58
C GLN A 245 -25.77 19.18 -7.35
N ASP A 246 -25.82 18.28 -8.33
CA ASP A 246 -27.03 18.07 -9.12
C ASP A 246 -28.15 17.46 -8.27
N LEU A 247 -27.83 16.53 -7.36
CA LEU A 247 -28.79 16.02 -6.39
C LEU A 247 -29.36 17.14 -5.51
N GLN A 248 -28.53 18.04 -4.97
CA GLN A 248 -29.02 19.17 -4.16
C GLN A 248 -30.02 20.05 -4.94
N LYS A 249 -29.75 20.31 -6.23
CA LYS A 249 -30.67 21.06 -7.10
C LYS A 249 -31.97 20.30 -7.36
N GLU A 250 -31.88 18.98 -7.59
CA GLU A 250 -33.05 18.12 -7.83
C GLU A 250 -33.95 18.06 -6.58
N LEU A 251 -33.36 17.89 -5.40
CA LEU A 251 -34.10 17.86 -4.12
C LEU A 251 -34.75 19.21 -3.79
N GLY A 252 -34.07 20.32 -4.09
CA GLY A 252 -34.64 21.66 -3.90
C GLY A 252 -35.86 21.97 -4.78
N ARG A 253 -36.08 21.19 -5.86
CA ARG A 253 -37.24 21.33 -6.76
C ARG A 253 -38.42 20.45 -6.34
N LEU A 254 -38.25 19.53 -5.40
CA LEU A 254 -39.34 18.66 -4.95
C LEU A 254 -40.33 19.47 -4.11
N PRO A 255 -41.63 19.50 -4.49
CA PRO A 255 -42.64 20.18 -3.70
C PRO A 255 -42.78 19.46 -2.34
N ASN A 256 -42.70 20.24 -1.25
CA ASN A 256 -42.88 19.85 0.18
C ASN A 256 -41.65 19.45 1.01
N ALA A 257 -40.41 19.68 0.58
CA ALA A 257 -39.24 19.31 1.41
C ALA A 257 -39.11 20.14 2.72
N PHE A 258 -39.74 21.32 2.84
CA PHE A 258 -39.55 22.21 4.02
C PHE A 258 -40.80 22.94 4.53
N THR A 259 -41.99 22.74 3.97
CA THR A 259 -43.20 23.49 4.38
C THR A 259 -43.86 22.97 5.67
N LEU A 260 -43.39 21.85 6.24
CA LEU A 260 -43.91 21.32 7.51
C LEU A 260 -43.41 22.08 8.76
N ASN A 261 -42.36 22.89 8.66
CA ASN A 261 -41.85 23.65 9.82
C ASN A 261 -42.52 25.02 10.05
N SER A 262 -43.43 25.46 9.19
CA SER A 262 -44.09 26.77 9.33
C SER A 262 -45.54 26.70 9.84
N ALA A 263 -46.04 25.51 10.19
CA ALA A 263 -47.43 25.32 10.63
C ALA A 263 -47.61 25.32 12.17
N HIS A 264 -46.58 25.67 12.97
CA HIS A 264 -46.65 25.75 14.43
C HIS A 264 -46.18 27.11 14.99
N SER A 265 -46.49 28.20 14.29
CA SER A 265 -46.43 29.53 14.90
C SER A 265 -47.61 30.38 14.44
N MET A 266 -48.75 30.16 15.08
CA MET A 266 -49.86 31.11 15.11
C MET A 266 -50.15 31.46 16.57
N VAL A 267 -49.50 32.50 17.08
CA VAL A 267 -50.15 33.47 17.97
C VAL A 267 -49.66 34.86 17.57
N THR A 268 -50.65 35.68 17.22
CA THR A 268 -50.64 37.09 16.82
C THR A 268 -50.02 38.05 17.82
N THR A 269 -49.40 39.13 17.34
CA THR A 269 -49.85 40.52 17.59
C THR A 269 -49.22 41.48 16.58
N ALA A 270 -50.00 42.49 16.20
CA ALA A 270 -49.73 43.44 15.12
C ALA A 270 -49.02 44.72 15.58
N SER A 271 -48.18 45.31 14.72
CA SER A 271 -48.12 46.75 14.38
C SER A 271 -47.07 47.01 13.28
N ALA A 272 -47.35 47.98 12.41
CA ALA A 272 -46.68 48.32 11.15
C ALA A 272 -45.69 49.52 11.30
N PRO A 273 -45.22 50.17 10.21
CA PRO A 273 -44.22 49.73 9.22
C PRO A 273 -43.03 50.73 9.10
N GLU A 274 -41.90 50.35 8.47
CA GLU A 274 -41.14 51.25 7.54
C GLU A 274 -39.93 50.59 6.83
N GLU A 275 -39.81 51.00 5.56
CA GLU A 275 -38.80 50.99 4.49
C GLU A 275 -37.48 50.16 4.50
N ALA A 276 -37.37 49.36 3.42
CA ALA A 276 -36.28 49.22 2.45
C ALA A 276 -34.80 49.38 2.85
N THR A 277 -34.02 48.30 2.72
CA THR A 277 -32.99 48.07 1.67
C THR A 277 -32.19 46.79 1.98
N SER A 278 -31.91 46.00 0.94
CA SER A 278 -30.92 44.90 0.94
C SER A 278 -29.60 45.44 0.31
N PRO A 279 -28.41 44.82 0.45
CA PRO A 279 -28.17 43.41 0.08
C PRO A 279 -27.15 42.59 0.92
N VAL A 280 -27.41 41.28 0.93
CA VAL A 280 -26.45 40.14 0.87
C VAL A 280 -25.26 40.14 1.84
N GLU A 281 -25.37 39.31 2.89
CA GLU A 281 -24.21 38.65 3.51
C GLU A 281 -24.51 37.16 3.75
N THR A 282 -23.51 36.34 3.47
CA THR A 282 -23.47 34.89 3.59
C THR A 282 -23.26 34.53 5.05
N ASP A 283 -24.34 34.13 5.72
CA ASP A 283 -24.28 33.72 7.12
C ASP A 283 -23.65 32.34 7.22
N THR A 284 -22.37 32.34 7.61
CA THR A 284 -21.61 31.13 7.94
C THR A 284 -22.05 30.71 9.34
N LEU A 285 -22.71 29.55 9.42
CA LEU A 285 -23.09 28.94 10.70
C LEU A 285 -21.83 28.69 11.54
N LYS A 286 -21.63 29.53 12.55
CA LYS A 286 -20.69 29.29 13.65
C LYS A 286 -21.26 28.20 14.53
N ILE A 287 -20.64 27.03 14.51
CA ILE A 287 -20.90 25.97 15.49
C ILE A 287 -20.34 26.49 16.83
N GLU A 288 -21.22 26.59 17.83
CA GLU A 288 -20.83 26.87 19.21
C GLU A 288 -19.82 25.82 19.70
N GLU A 289 -18.69 26.33 20.19
CA GLU A 289 -17.63 25.57 20.82
C GLU A 289 -18.13 25.03 22.16
N VAL A 290 -18.58 23.76 22.18
CA VAL A 290 -18.94 23.08 23.43
C VAL A 290 -17.66 22.70 24.16
N GLN A 291 -17.46 23.34 25.31
CA GLN A 291 -16.39 23.12 26.26
C GLN A 291 -16.31 21.64 26.71
N ALA A 292 -15.10 21.06 26.64
CA ALA A 292 -14.84 19.64 26.92
C ALA A 292 -15.02 19.27 28.40
N PRO A 293 -15.67 18.13 28.73
CA PRO A 293 -15.51 17.47 30.02
C PRO A 293 -14.47 16.34 29.97
N ALA A 294 -13.60 16.38 30.98
CA ALA A 294 -12.63 15.41 31.53
C ALA A 294 -12.59 13.95 30.99
N THR A 295 -11.36 13.51 30.64
CA THR A 295 -10.79 12.15 30.82
C THR A 295 -11.80 10.98 30.92
N GLY A 296 -12.33 10.53 29.78
CA GLY A 296 -13.25 9.39 29.71
C GLY A 296 -12.52 8.07 29.50
N THR A 297 -12.38 7.26 30.55
CA THR A 297 -12.07 5.83 30.41
C THR A 297 -13.23 5.12 29.69
N ARG A 298 -12.93 4.35 28.65
CA ARG A 298 -13.90 3.58 27.85
C ARG A 298 -13.55 2.10 27.91
N LYS A 299 -14.53 1.21 27.71
CA LYS A 299 -14.24 -0.21 27.49
C LYS A 299 -13.94 -0.42 26.02
N ALA A 300 -13.02 -1.32 25.71
CA ALA A 300 -12.68 -1.69 24.34
C ALA A 300 -12.60 -3.20 24.22
N LYS A 301 -13.10 -3.72 23.11
CA LYS A 301 -12.90 -5.11 22.70
C LYS A 301 -11.68 -5.18 21.81
N VAL A 302 -10.76 -6.10 22.09
CA VAL A 302 -9.58 -6.34 21.27
C VAL A 302 -10.00 -7.13 20.02
N LEU A 303 -9.63 -6.63 18.85
CA LEU A 303 -9.97 -7.23 17.55
C LEU A 303 -8.94 -8.27 17.10
N TYR A 304 -7.67 -8.11 17.48
CA TYR A 304 -6.57 -8.97 17.05
C TYR A 304 -5.54 -9.15 18.17
N ASP A 305 -4.81 -10.26 18.14
CA ASP A 305 -3.65 -10.48 19.01
C ASP A 305 -2.59 -9.40 18.73
N TYR A 306 -2.00 -8.85 19.79
CA TYR A 306 -0.90 -7.88 19.71
C TYR A 306 0.20 -8.25 20.68
N ASP A 307 1.42 -8.41 20.19
CA ASP A 307 2.60 -8.61 21.03
C ASP A 307 3.30 -7.27 21.28
N ALA A 308 3.42 -6.88 22.55
CA ALA A 308 4.10 -5.65 22.96
C ALA A 308 5.55 -5.64 22.46
N ALA A 309 5.93 -4.55 21.79
CA ALA A 309 7.28 -4.38 21.25
C ALA A 309 8.30 -4.01 22.35
N ASP A 310 7.84 -3.36 23.42
CA ASP A 310 8.66 -2.98 24.57
C ASP A 310 7.86 -2.97 25.89
N SER A 311 8.53 -2.63 26.99
CA SER A 311 7.92 -2.60 28.33
C SER A 311 6.92 -1.46 28.56
N SER A 312 6.77 -0.54 27.61
CA SER A 312 5.79 0.55 27.66
C SER A 312 4.45 0.19 27.00
N GLU A 313 4.42 -0.92 26.26
CA GLU A 313 3.25 -1.45 25.55
C GLU A 313 2.61 -2.63 26.30
N LEU A 314 1.33 -2.91 25.99
CA LEU A 314 0.58 -4.02 26.59
C LEU A 314 0.23 -5.06 25.52
N SER A 315 0.62 -6.32 25.74
CA SER A 315 0.22 -7.42 24.85
C SER A 315 -1.26 -7.75 25.00
N LEU A 316 -1.95 -7.88 23.87
CA LEU A 316 -3.39 -8.10 23.76
C LEU A 316 -3.69 -9.47 23.17
N LEU A 317 -4.82 -10.04 23.57
CA LEU A 317 -5.41 -11.22 22.96
C LEU A 317 -6.73 -10.85 22.31
N ALA A 318 -6.98 -11.38 21.11
CA ALA A 318 -8.23 -11.18 20.38
C ALA A 318 -9.43 -11.59 21.23
N ASP A 319 -10.52 -10.85 21.08
CA ASP A 319 -11.77 -10.98 21.84
C ASP A 319 -11.69 -10.65 23.35
N GLU A 320 -10.55 -10.20 23.88
CA GLU A 320 -10.47 -9.73 25.28
C GLU A 320 -11.09 -8.31 25.45
N LEU A 321 -11.64 -8.04 26.64
CA LEU A 321 -12.21 -6.74 27.00
C LEU A 321 -11.25 -6.01 27.94
N ILE A 322 -10.79 -4.82 27.52
CA ILE A 322 -9.87 -3.97 28.28
C ILE A 322 -10.47 -2.59 28.53
N THR A 323 -9.94 -1.86 29.52
CA THR A 323 -10.28 -0.45 29.74
C THR A 323 -9.24 0.43 29.08
N VAL A 324 -9.65 1.45 28.33
CA VAL A 324 -8.76 2.34 27.59
C VAL A 324 -9.04 3.81 27.86
N TYR A 325 -7.99 4.63 27.89
CA TYR A 325 -8.11 6.09 28.03
C TYR A 325 -6.97 6.84 27.33
N THR A 326 -7.22 8.10 27.02
CA THR A 326 -6.23 9.01 26.45
C THR A 326 -5.42 9.70 27.56
N MET A 327 -4.12 9.88 27.33
CA MET A 327 -3.23 10.67 28.20
C MET A 327 -2.83 11.97 27.49
N PRO A 328 -2.70 13.10 28.21
CA PRO A 328 -2.22 14.35 27.60
C PRO A 328 -0.82 14.19 26.99
N GLY A 329 -0.65 14.58 25.72
CA GLY A 329 0.62 14.48 24.99
C GLY A 329 0.90 13.14 24.32
N MET A 330 -0.10 12.25 24.25
CA MET A 330 -0.02 10.96 23.57
C MET A 330 -0.53 11.04 22.13
N ASP A 331 0.07 10.28 21.22
CA ASP A 331 -0.32 10.23 19.80
C ASP A 331 -1.75 9.69 19.63
N SER A 332 -2.47 10.20 18.63
CA SER A 332 -3.88 9.85 18.35
C SER A 332 -4.11 8.38 18.01
N ASP A 333 -3.05 7.69 17.59
CA ASP A 333 -3.10 6.29 17.16
C ASP A 333 -2.93 5.31 18.33
N TRP A 334 -2.71 5.83 19.55
CA TRP A 334 -2.44 5.05 20.74
C TRP A 334 -3.37 5.40 21.90
N LEU A 335 -3.77 4.38 22.65
CA LEU A 335 -4.48 4.52 23.92
C LEU A 335 -3.69 3.81 25.03
N ILE A 336 -3.94 4.18 26.29
CA ILE A 336 -3.45 3.40 27.43
C ILE A 336 -4.49 2.33 27.72
N GLY A 337 -4.11 1.06 27.55
CA GLY A 337 -4.91 -0.10 27.90
C GLY A 337 -4.60 -0.57 29.32
N GLU A 338 -5.64 -0.94 30.06
CA GLU A 338 -5.57 -1.50 31.40
C GLU A 338 -6.28 -2.86 31.43
N ARG A 339 -5.49 -3.90 31.70
CA ARG A 339 -5.93 -5.28 31.94
C ARG A 339 -5.55 -5.68 33.37
N GLY A 340 -6.49 -5.51 34.30
CA GLY A 340 -6.26 -5.79 35.72
C GLY A 340 -5.16 -4.90 36.30
N ASN A 341 -4.05 -5.49 36.73
CA ASN A 341 -2.89 -4.75 37.27
C ASN A 341 -1.86 -4.35 36.21
N GLN A 342 -2.05 -4.74 34.94
CA GLN A 342 -1.13 -4.42 33.85
C GLN A 342 -1.68 -3.23 33.06
N LYS A 343 -0.80 -2.24 32.79
CA LYS A 343 -1.11 -1.08 31.97
C LYS A 343 -0.01 -0.85 30.96
N GLY A 344 -0.38 -0.43 29.75
CA GLY A 344 0.58 -0.10 28.70
C GLY A 344 -0.11 0.53 27.50
N LYS A 345 0.69 1.02 26.57
CA LYS A 345 0.20 1.57 25.30
C LYS A 345 -0.35 0.44 24.43
N VAL A 346 -1.47 0.72 23.79
CA VAL A 346 -2.16 -0.17 22.87
C VAL A 346 -2.59 0.61 21.62
N PRO A 347 -2.42 0.04 20.43
CA PRO A 347 -2.80 0.71 19.19
C PRO A 347 -4.32 0.74 19.01
N VAL A 348 -4.87 1.89 18.65
CA VAL A 348 -6.33 2.10 18.45
C VAL A 348 -6.88 1.18 17.36
N THR A 349 -6.08 0.88 16.33
CA THR A 349 -6.49 0.02 15.20
C THR A 349 -6.76 -1.43 15.59
N TYR A 350 -6.33 -1.86 16.77
CA TYR A 350 -6.55 -3.20 17.32
C TYR A 350 -7.75 -3.26 18.27
N LEU A 351 -8.47 -2.14 18.41
CA LEU A 351 -9.53 -1.98 19.40
C LEU A 351 -10.84 -1.54 18.77
N GLU A 352 -11.92 -2.12 19.26
CA GLU A 352 -13.29 -1.63 19.06
C GLU A 352 -13.74 -0.95 20.35
N LEU A 353 -13.84 0.38 20.34
CA LEU A 353 -14.31 1.15 21.49
C LEU A 353 -15.80 0.91 21.71
N LEU A 354 -16.14 0.43 22.90
CA LEU A 354 -17.51 0.24 23.35
C LEU A 354 -17.96 1.51 24.08
N SER A 355 -19.02 2.15 23.57
CA SER A 355 -19.66 3.31 24.21
C SER A 355 -20.39 2.94 25.50
#